data_AF-A0AAE0D2M5-F1
#
_entry.id   AF-A0AAE0D2M5-F1
#
_cell.length_a   1.000
_cell.length_b   1.000
_cell.length_c   1.000
_cell.angle_alpha   90.00
_cell.angle_beta   90.00
_cell.angle_gamma   90.00
#
_symmetry.space_group_name_H-M   'P 1'
#
loop_
_entity.id
_entity.type
_entity.pdbx_description
1 polymer ?
#
loop_
_entity_poly.entity_id
_entity_poly.type
_entity_poly.pdbx_seq_one_letter_code
_entity_poly.pdbx_strand_id
1 'polypeptide(L)'
;MSEARPRRPSTGGQAPRAVKIRCRLIVEEAPSHDGTPGFSIWTHIEPFELPEQWPPLTPLASRRPKRALQVYDTTPGSDDPDRLKALAETLHGKLNMYNLDEETRIDVWAMPFPAETPDEDRVAKCRAHSTVEIVWRKIVKNGEFRMPPRNFVPQWQRVMLIIDRSMSQWDEDES
;
A
#
# COMPACT_ATOMS: atom_id res chain seq x y z
N MET A 1 43.85 44.21 -11.07
CA MET A 1 42.58 44.81 -10.63
C MET A 1 41.51 43.74 -10.75
N SER A 2 41.01 43.22 -9.62
CA SER A 2 40.01 42.14 -9.59
C SER A 2 38.65 42.76 -9.32
N GLU A 3 37.72 42.67 -10.27
CA GLU A 3 36.35 43.18 -10.11
C GLU A 3 35.60 42.33 -9.08
N ALA A 4 35.23 42.96 -7.96
CA ALA A 4 34.40 42.35 -6.95
C ALA A 4 32.98 42.14 -7.50
N ARG A 5 32.57 40.88 -7.67
CA ARG A 5 31.19 40.52 -8.02
C ARG A 5 30.23 41.03 -6.92
N PRO A 6 29.11 41.67 -7.27
CA PRO A 6 28.15 42.12 -6.28
C PRO A 6 27.56 40.92 -5.53
N ARG A 7 27.60 40.97 -4.20
CA ARG A 7 26.93 40.00 -3.33
C ARG A 7 25.42 40.05 -3.61
N ARG A 8 24.80 38.88 -3.84
CA ARG A 8 23.33 38.77 -3.91
C ARG A 8 22.73 39.33 -2.62
N PRO A 9 21.67 40.16 -2.68
CA PRO A 9 20.94 40.58 -1.50
C PRO A 9 20.45 39.34 -0.74
N SER A 10 20.72 39.28 0.56
CA SER A 10 20.07 38.34 1.47
C SER A 10 18.57 38.62 1.45
N THR A 11 17.74 37.64 1.11
CA THR A 11 16.28 37.76 1.03
C THR A 11 15.59 37.85 2.40
N GLY A 12 16.30 38.27 3.45
CA GLY A 12 15.71 38.50 4.77
C GLY A 12 15.10 37.24 5.39
N GLY A 13 15.62 36.05 5.06
CA GLY A 13 15.33 34.80 5.75
C GLY A 13 13.86 34.58 6.11
N GLN A 14 12.92 34.83 5.18
CA GLN A 14 11.55 34.42 5.41
C GLN A 14 11.56 32.90 5.60
N ALA A 15 11.15 32.44 6.78
CA ALA A 15 11.01 31.02 7.06
C ALA A 15 10.15 30.40 5.95
N PRO A 16 10.49 29.21 5.44
CA PRO A 16 9.66 28.53 4.44
C PRO A 16 8.22 28.55 4.93
N ARG A 17 7.27 28.99 4.08
CA ARG A 17 5.85 28.89 4.41
C ARG A 17 5.57 27.43 4.75
N ALA A 18 5.09 27.17 5.96
CA ALA A 18 4.70 25.84 6.37
C ALA A 18 3.56 25.39 5.45
N VAL A 19 3.89 24.56 4.46
CA VAL A 19 2.88 23.91 3.63
C VAL A 19 2.15 22.95 4.54
N LYS A 20 0.94 23.32 4.93
CA LYS A 20 0.05 22.39 5.63
C LYS A 20 -0.27 21.26 4.65
N ILE A 21 -0.12 20.02 5.10
CA ILE A 21 -0.46 18.83 4.34
C ILE A 21 -1.63 18.11 5.00
N ARG A 22 -2.50 17.52 4.20
CA ARG A 22 -3.55 16.60 4.63
C ARG A 22 -3.19 15.21 4.16
N CYS A 23 -3.14 14.27 5.08
CA CYS A 23 -3.00 12.86 4.77
C CYS A 23 -4.39 12.23 4.76
N ARG A 24 -4.75 11.57 3.67
CA ARG A 24 -6.01 10.84 3.51
C ARG A 24 -5.70 9.37 3.28
N LEU A 25 -6.32 8.48 4.04
CA LEU A 25 -6.27 7.05 3.80
C LEU A 25 -7.19 6.70 2.62
N ILE A 26 -6.66 5.99 1.64
CA ILE A 26 -7.37 5.51 0.47
C ILE A 26 -7.50 4.00 0.58
N VAL A 27 -8.73 3.51 0.52
CA VAL A 27 -9.06 2.08 0.50
C VAL A 27 -9.94 1.83 -0.71
N GLU A 28 -9.49 0.96 -1.61
CA GLU A 28 -10.17 0.70 -2.89
C GLU A 28 -10.05 -0.77 -3.26
N GLU A 29 -11.05 -1.28 -3.98
CA GLU A 29 -11.01 -2.65 -4.49
C GLU A 29 -9.82 -2.82 -5.45
N ALA A 30 -9.08 -3.91 -5.25
CA ALA A 30 -7.93 -4.25 -6.05
C ALA A 30 -8.32 -5.35 -7.04
N PRO A 31 -8.16 -5.14 -8.36
CA PRO A 31 -8.50 -6.16 -9.34
C PRO A 31 -7.51 -7.33 -9.25
N SER A 32 -8.03 -8.54 -9.41
CA SER A 32 -7.27 -9.80 -9.51
C SER A 32 -7.48 -10.48 -10.87
N HIS A 33 -6.49 -11.23 -11.33
CA HIS A 33 -6.48 -12.03 -12.54
C HIS A 33 -7.53 -13.14 -12.55
N ASP A 34 -7.95 -13.62 -11.39
CA ASP A 34 -8.92 -14.70 -11.20
C ASP A 34 -10.18 -14.27 -10.43
N GLY A 35 -10.32 -12.98 -10.16
CA GLY A 35 -11.44 -12.44 -9.38
C GLY A 35 -11.33 -12.64 -7.87
N THR A 36 -10.18 -13.09 -7.36
CA THR A 36 -9.90 -13.11 -5.91
C THR A 36 -10.19 -11.74 -5.29
N PRO A 37 -11.07 -11.65 -4.27
CA PRO A 37 -11.37 -10.39 -3.61
C PRO A 37 -10.12 -9.77 -2.98
N GLY A 38 -9.96 -8.45 -3.13
CA GLY A 38 -8.84 -7.75 -2.54
C GLY A 38 -9.08 -6.27 -2.40
N PHE A 39 -8.38 -5.67 -1.43
CA PHE A 39 -8.33 -4.22 -1.24
C PHE A 39 -6.88 -3.73 -1.34
N SER A 40 -6.71 -2.56 -1.94
CA SER A 40 -5.47 -1.80 -1.90
C SER A 40 -5.64 -0.63 -0.96
N ILE A 41 -4.66 -0.44 -0.09
CA ILE A 41 -4.66 0.63 0.90
C ILE A 41 -3.36 1.42 0.91
N TRP A 42 -3.48 2.74 0.93
CA TRP A 42 -2.34 3.66 0.91
C TRP A 42 -2.70 5.06 1.41
N THR A 43 -1.69 5.81 1.83
CA THR A 43 -1.84 7.20 2.25
C THR A 43 -1.65 8.15 1.06
N HIS A 44 -2.68 8.96 0.78
CA HIS A 44 -2.58 10.08 -0.15
C HIS A 44 -2.25 11.38 0.62
N ILE A 45 -1.13 12.01 0.27
CA ILE A 45 -0.75 13.32 0.82
C ILE A 45 -1.17 14.41 -0.17
N GLU A 46 -1.99 15.36 0.28
CA GLU A 46 -2.39 16.54 -0.50
C GLU A 46 -2.08 17.84 0.25
N PRO A 47 -1.75 18.94 -0.45
CA PRO A 47 -1.63 20.26 0.20
C PRO A 47 -2.97 20.67 0.81
N PHE A 48 -2.94 21.19 2.03
CA PHE A 48 -4.12 21.63 2.78
C PHE A 48 -4.71 22.93 2.24
N GLU A 49 -3.94 23.74 1.50
CA GLU A 49 -4.40 25.00 0.87
C GLU A 49 -5.18 24.76 -0.44
N LEU A 50 -6.03 23.74 -0.49
CA LEU A 50 -7.06 23.65 -1.52
C LEU A 50 -8.21 24.58 -1.10
N PRO A 51 -8.73 25.45 -1.99
CA PRO A 51 -9.92 26.24 -1.68
C PRO A 51 -11.03 25.32 -1.18
N GLU A 52 -11.69 25.67 -0.08
CA GLU A 52 -12.75 24.90 0.61
C GLU A 52 -13.91 24.45 -0.31
N GLN A 53 -13.98 25.07 -1.50
CA GLN A 53 -14.96 24.86 -2.56
C GLN A 53 -14.59 23.70 -3.51
N TRP A 54 -13.39 23.13 -3.42
CA TRP A 54 -13.02 21.99 -4.25
C TRP A 54 -13.63 20.69 -3.68
N PRO A 55 -14.30 19.89 -4.52
CA PRO A 55 -14.79 18.59 -4.08
C PRO A 55 -13.61 17.72 -3.63
N PRO A 56 -13.81 16.78 -2.69
CA PRO A 56 -12.76 15.86 -2.30
C PRO A 56 -12.19 15.19 -3.55
N LEU A 57 -10.92 15.43 -3.84
CA LEU A 57 -10.25 14.80 -4.96
C LEU A 57 -10.24 13.30 -4.68
N THR A 58 -10.98 12.53 -5.49
CA THR A 58 -10.64 11.12 -5.66
C THR A 58 -9.22 11.12 -6.22
N PRO A 59 -8.24 10.49 -5.56
CA PRO A 59 -6.88 10.52 -6.04
C PRO A 59 -6.84 9.96 -7.46
N LEU A 60 -6.24 10.71 -8.37
CA LEU A 60 -5.99 10.20 -9.72
C LEU A 60 -5.21 8.90 -9.60
N ALA A 61 -5.55 7.90 -10.40
CA ALA A 61 -4.85 6.62 -10.40
C ALA A 61 -3.33 6.76 -10.66
N SER A 62 -2.90 7.86 -11.28
CA SER A 62 -1.49 8.23 -11.45
C SER A 62 -0.74 8.53 -10.15
N ARG A 63 -1.45 8.80 -9.05
CA ARG A 63 -0.90 9.03 -7.71
C ARG A 63 -0.85 7.75 -6.87
N ARG A 64 -1.40 6.63 -7.35
CA ARG A 64 -1.33 5.36 -6.63
C ARG A 64 0.14 4.92 -6.50
N PRO A 65 0.58 4.48 -5.32
CA PRO A 65 1.89 3.90 -5.13
C PRO A 65 2.16 2.76 -6.13
N LYS A 66 3.36 2.75 -6.72
CA LYS A 66 3.73 1.74 -7.73
C LYS A 66 4.21 0.45 -7.10
N ARG A 67 4.66 0.47 -5.85
CA ARG A 67 5.07 -0.71 -5.10
C ARG A 67 3.90 -1.19 -4.28
N ALA A 68 3.83 -2.50 -4.08
CA ALA A 68 2.81 -3.11 -3.23
C ALA A 68 3.44 -4.19 -2.36
N LEU A 69 3.16 -4.12 -1.06
CA LEU A 69 3.31 -5.23 -0.13
C LEU A 69 2.06 -6.11 -0.25
N GLN A 70 2.24 -7.40 -0.48
CA GLN A 70 1.10 -8.33 -0.58
C GLN A 70 0.87 -9.03 0.76
N VAL A 71 -0.37 -8.96 1.23
CA VAL A 71 -0.85 -9.65 2.42
C VAL A 71 -1.99 -10.57 2.01
N TYR A 72 -1.97 -11.81 2.49
CA TYR A 72 -3.02 -12.79 2.23
C TYR A 72 -3.69 -13.14 3.55
N ASP A 73 -5.00 -12.89 3.65
CA ASP A 73 -5.82 -13.48 4.71
C ASP A 73 -6.26 -14.87 4.26
N THR A 74 -5.75 -15.89 4.95
CA THR A 74 -6.01 -17.30 4.67
C THR A 74 -6.98 -17.95 5.64
N THR A 75 -7.52 -17.17 6.56
CA THR A 75 -8.46 -17.68 7.57
C THR A 75 -9.80 -18.07 6.93
N PRO A 76 -10.54 -19.01 7.54
CA PRO A 76 -11.92 -19.28 7.14
C PRO A 76 -12.76 -18.00 7.15
N GLY A 77 -13.56 -17.80 6.10
CA GLY A 77 -14.44 -16.62 5.97
C GLY A 77 -13.70 -15.30 5.70
N SER A 78 -12.46 -15.33 5.22
CA SER A 78 -11.71 -14.12 4.84
C SER A 78 -12.29 -13.43 3.59
N ASP A 79 -13.21 -14.08 2.87
CA ASP A 79 -13.89 -13.61 1.68
C ASP A 79 -15.03 -12.60 1.97
N ASP A 80 -15.36 -12.36 3.23
CA ASP A 80 -16.23 -11.26 3.65
C ASP A 80 -15.58 -9.89 3.33
N PRO A 81 -16.17 -9.07 2.44
CA PRO A 81 -15.61 -7.80 2.02
C PRO A 81 -15.45 -6.78 3.16
N ASP A 82 -16.41 -6.72 4.10
CA ASP A 82 -16.37 -5.74 5.19
C ASP A 82 -15.24 -6.08 6.16
N ARG A 83 -15.08 -7.38 6.45
CA ARG A 83 -13.97 -7.91 7.23
C ARG A 83 -12.63 -7.65 6.56
N LEU A 84 -12.50 -7.96 5.27
CA LEU A 84 -11.26 -7.80 4.51
C LEU A 84 -10.84 -6.32 4.45
N LYS A 85 -11.81 -5.42 4.29
CA LYS A 85 -11.58 -3.96 4.34
C LYS A 85 -11.10 -3.50 5.71
N ALA A 86 -11.78 -3.93 6.78
CA ALA A 86 -11.37 -3.60 8.16
C ALA A 86 -9.95 -4.12 8.48
N LEU A 87 -9.61 -5.31 7.97
CA LEU A 87 -8.26 -5.86 8.07
C LEU A 87 -7.24 -4.98 7.34
N ALA A 88 -7.54 -4.51 6.12
CA ALA A 88 -6.64 -3.62 5.37
C ALA A 88 -6.36 -2.33 6.14
N GLU A 89 -7.40 -1.69 6.69
CA GLU A 89 -7.27 -0.48 7.52
C GLU A 89 -6.42 -0.72 8.77
N THR A 90 -6.64 -1.84 9.46
CA THR A 90 -5.85 -2.26 10.64
C THR A 90 -4.39 -2.48 10.30
N LEU A 91 -4.11 -3.21 9.21
CA LEU A 91 -2.76 -3.50 8.75
C LEU A 91 -2.04 -2.23 8.32
N HIS A 92 -2.71 -1.28 7.66
CA HIS A 92 -2.09 0.00 7.33
C HIS A 92 -1.64 0.73 8.61
N GLY A 93 -2.46 0.77 9.65
CA GLY A 93 -2.07 1.35 10.94
C GLY A 93 -0.83 0.68 11.54
N LYS A 94 -0.84 -0.66 11.64
CA LYS A 94 0.27 -1.44 12.23
C LYS A 94 1.55 -1.41 11.38
N LEU A 95 1.43 -1.50 10.06
CA LEU A 95 2.58 -1.59 9.15
C LEU A 95 3.20 -0.22 8.85
N ASN A 96 2.42 0.87 8.90
CA ASN A 96 2.95 2.22 8.75
C ASN A 96 3.94 2.60 9.88
N MET A 97 3.85 1.95 11.05
CA MET A 97 4.84 2.10 12.13
C MET A 97 6.26 1.64 11.72
N TYR A 98 6.40 0.83 10.67
CA TYR A 98 7.68 0.33 10.19
C TYR A 98 8.27 1.17 9.04
N ASN A 99 7.78 2.39 8.82
CA ASN A 99 8.23 3.29 7.75
C ASN A 99 8.19 2.62 6.37
N LEU A 100 7.06 2.04 6.00
CA LEU A 100 6.81 1.75 4.59
C LEU A 100 7.01 3.05 3.81
N ASP A 101 7.77 3.00 2.70
CA ASP A 101 7.99 4.20 1.90
C ASP A 101 6.64 4.73 1.37
N GLU A 102 6.54 6.05 1.18
CA GLU A 102 5.32 6.70 0.64
C GLU A 102 4.97 6.20 -0.79
N GLU A 103 5.87 5.42 -1.40
CA GLU A 103 5.71 4.77 -2.70
C GLU A 103 5.22 3.32 -2.63
N THR A 104 4.86 2.84 -1.43
CA THR A 104 4.36 1.48 -1.17
C THR A 104 2.94 1.52 -0.65
N ARG A 105 2.04 0.85 -1.38
CA ARG A 105 0.69 0.48 -0.90
C ARG A 105 0.70 -0.92 -0.30
N ILE A 106 -0.35 -1.27 0.42
CA ILE A 106 -0.59 -2.63 0.90
C ILE A 106 -1.75 -3.19 0.09
N ASP A 107 -1.56 -4.34 -0.54
CA ASP A 107 -2.62 -5.08 -1.23
C ASP A 107 -2.97 -6.30 -0.35
N VAL A 108 -4.19 -6.33 0.17
CA VAL A 108 -4.73 -7.39 1.02
C VAL A 108 -5.66 -8.27 0.20
N TRP A 109 -5.42 -9.57 0.20
CA TRP A 109 -6.15 -10.56 -0.59
C TRP A 109 -6.89 -11.54 0.31
N ALA A 110 -8.15 -11.85 -0.03
CA ALA A 110 -8.90 -12.92 0.61
C ALA A 110 -8.59 -14.25 -0.06
N MET A 111 -7.97 -15.19 0.66
CA MET A 111 -7.68 -16.53 0.15
C MET A 111 -8.07 -17.58 1.20
N PRO A 112 -9.37 -17.76 1.49
CA PRO A 112 -9.81 -18.55 2.62
C PRO A 112 -9.43 -20.03 2.45
N PHE A 113 -8.88 -20.62 3.50
CA PHE A 113 -8.62 -22.05 3.60
C PHE A 113 -9.33 -22.64 4.83
N PRO A 114 -9.71 -23.93 4.79
CA PRO A 114 -10.07 -24.68 6.00
C PRO A 114 -8.98 -24.55 7.07
N ALA A 115 -9.39 -24.49 8.35
CA ALA A 115 -8.47 -24.27 9.47
C ALA A 115 -7.34 -25.32 9.52
N GLU A 116 -7.66 -26.55 9.12
CA GLU A 116 -6.79 -27.72 9.11
C GLU A 116 -5.83 -27.76 7.91
N THR A 117 -5.93 -26.79 6.98
CA THR A 117 -5.05 -26.73 5.81
C THR A 117 -3.61 -26.46 6.26
N PRO A 118 -2.64 -27.31 5.87
CA PRO A 118 -1.24 -27.11 6.23
C PRO A 118 -0.67 -25.77 5.74
N ASP A 119 0.20 -25.16 6.54
CA ASP A 119 0.81 -23.87 6.21
C ASP A 119 1.56 -23.90 4.87
N GLU A 120 2.23 -25.00 4.56
CA GLU A 120 2.95 -25.17 3.29
C GLU A 120 2.02 -25.06 2.07
N ASP A 121 0.81 -25.61 2.17
CA ASP A 121 -0.19 -25.55 1.11
C ASP A 121 -0.76 -24.13 0.96
N ARG A 122 -1.04 -23.46 2.08
CA ARG A 122 -1.46 -22.05 2.11
C ARG A 122 -0.40 -21.16 1.44
N VAL A 123 0.86 -21.32 1.84
CA VAL A 123 2.01 -20.59 1.29
C VAL A 123 2.17 -20.85 -0.20
N ALA A 124 2.09 -22.11 -0.64
CA ALA A 124 2.23 -22.48 -2.04
C ALA A 124 1.16 -21.81 -2.91
N LYS A 125 -0.09 -21.77 -2.45
CA LYS A 125 -1.21 -21.13 -3.15
C LYS A 125 -1.08 -19.62 -3.20
N CYS A 126 -0.76 -18.96 -2.08
CA CYS A 126 -0.53 -17.52 -2.04
C CYS A 126 0.63 -17.12 -2.98
N ARG A 127 1.72 -17.91 -2.99
CA ARG A 127 2.86 -17.71 -3.88
C ARG A 127 2.51 -17.88 -5.36
N ALA A 128 1.68 -18.88 -5.69
CA ALA A 128 1.22 -19.11 -7.05
C ALA A 128 0.39 -17.92 -7.54
N HIS A 129 -0.61 -17.48 -6.78
CA HIS A 129 -1.43 -16.32 -7.10
C HIS A 129 -0.58 -15.05 -7.24
N SER A 130 0.27 -14.73 -6.26
CA SER A 130 1.19 -13.58 -6.32
C SER A 130 2.03 -13.54 -7.60
N THR A 131 2.52 -14.71 -8.05
CA THR A 131 3.36 -14.80 -9.24
C THR A 131 2.58 -14.44 -10.51
N VAL A 132 1.34 -14.91 -10.63
CA VAL A 132 0.47 -14.59 -11.77
C VAL A 132 0.00 -13.14 -11.70
N GLU A 133 -0.37 -12.64 -10.53
CA GLU A 133 -0.78 -11.24 -10.30
C GLU A 133 0.28 -10.25 -10.78
N ILE A 134 1.55 -10.47 -10.46
CA ILE A 134 2.65 -9.60 -10.88
C ILE A 134 2.72 -9.51 -12.42
N VAL A 135 2.51 -10.63 -13.12
CA VAL A 135 2.53 -10.68 -14.58
C VAL A 135 1.28 -10.03 -15.16
N TRP A 136 0.11 -10.35 -14.63
CA TRP A 136 -1.17 -9.83 -15.10
C TRP A 136 -1.22 -8.29 -14.96
N ARG A 137 -0.85 -7.76 -13.79
CA ARG A 137 -0.83 -6.31 -13.50
C ARG A 137 0.20 -5.53 -14.31
N LYS A 138 1.17 -6.20 -14.95
CA LYS A 138 2.09 -5.56 -15.91
C LYS A 138 1.40 -5.25 -17.24
N ILE A 139 0.40 -6.05 -17.62
CA ILE A 139 -0.24 -6.05 -18.94
C ILE A 139 -1.53 -5.21 -18.96
N VAL A 140 -2.16 -4.99 -17.80
CA VAL A 140 -3.39 -4.18 -17.67
C VAL A 140 -3.14 -2.74 -18.14
N LYS A 141 -3.94 -2.31 -19.13
CA LYS A 141 -3.70 -1.18 -20.04
C LYS A 141 -3.55 0.22 -19.41
N ASN A 142 -3.86 0.39 -18.13
CA ASN A 142 -3.80 1.70 -17.48
C ASN A 142 -2.70 1.82 -16.41
N GLY A 143 -1.98 0.73 -16.10
CA GLY A 143 -0.90 0.74 -15.11
C GLY A 143 -1.32 1.08 -13.67
N GLU A 144 -2.63 1.18 -13.43
CA GLU A 144 -3.23 1.68 -12.20
C GLU A 144 -2.84 0.83 -10.99
N PHE A 145 -2.78 -0.50 -11.11
CA PHE A 145 -2.29 -1.40 -10.06
C PHE A 145 -0.93 -2.00 -10.38
N ARG A 146 -0.13 -1.35 -11.24
CA ARG A 146 1.15 -1.90 -11.68
C ARG A 146 1.99 -2.29 -10.46
N MET A 147 2.56 -3.49 -10.54
CA MET A 147 3.56 -3.98 -9.60
C MET A 147 4.86 -4.16 -10.37
N PRO A 148 6.00 -3.61 -9.91
CA PRO A 148 7.28 -3.84 -10.55
C PRO A 148 7.65 -5.34 -10.53
N PRO A 149 8.64 -5.81 -11.30
CA PRO A 149 9.15 -7.18 -11.13
C PRO A 149 9.87 -7.35 -9.78
N ARG A 150 10.09 -8.61 -9.34
CA ARG A 150 10.74 -8.93 -8.05
C ARG A 150 12.14 -8.32 -7.89
N ASN A 151 12.85 -8.06 -8.99
CA ASN A 151 14.23 -7.55 -8.99
C ASN A 151 14.33 -6.05 -9.37
N PHE A 152 13.27 -5.27 -9.14
CA PHE A 152 13.20 -3.88 -9.62
C PHE A 152 14.22 -2.94 -8.94
N VAL A 153 14.56 -3.22 -7.67
CA VAL A 153 15.65 -2.53 -6.95
C VAL A 153 16.49 -3.61 -6.28
N PRO A 154 17.82 -3.66 -6.47
CA PRO A 154 18.67 -4.75 -5.94
C PRO A 154 18.59 -4.94 -4.42
N GLN A 155 18.21 -3.88 -3.71
CA GLN A 155 18.13 -3.81 -2.24
C GLN A 155 16.73 -4.12 -1.71
N TRP A 156 15.75 -4.25 -2.61
CA TRP A 156 14.34 -4.42 -2.25
C TRP A 156 13.96 -5.89 -2.35
N GLN A 157 13.73 -6.51 -1.19
CA GLN A 157 13.18 -7.86 -1.12
C GLN A 157 11.65 -7.76 -1.00
N ARG A 158 10.95 -8.51 -1.86
CA ARG A 158 9.50 -8.67 -1.70
C ARG A 158 9.20 -9.64 -0.58
N VAL A 159 8.53 -9.14 0.44
CA VAL A 159 7.92 -9.96 1.48
C VAL A 159 6.45 -10.18 1.12
N MET A 160 5.96 -11.39 1.40
CA MET A 160 4.55 -11.73 1.42
C MET A 160 4.20 -12.04 2.86
N LEU A 161 3.13 -11.45 3.37
CA LEU A 161 2.60 -11.77 4.69
C LEU A 161 1.39 -12.68 4.51
N ILE A 162 1.31 -13.72 5.32
CA ILE A 162 0.19 -14.64 5.36
C ILE A 162 -0.41 -14.55 6.76
N ILE A 163 -1.70 -14.28 6.82
CA ILE A 163 -2.49 -14.28 8.04
C ILE A 163 -3.25 -15.60 8.06
N ASP A 164 -2.89 -16.46 9.01
CA ASP A 164 -3.42 -17.80 9.21
C ASP A 164 -4.39 -17.88 10.40
N ARG A 165 -4.38 -16.87 11.27
CA ARG A 165 -5.25 -16.74 12.45
C ARG A 165 -6.09 -15.46 12.42
N SER A 166 -7.25 -15.50 13.08
CA SER A 166 -8.15 -14.35 13.16
C SER A 166 -7.55 -13.20 13.97
N MET A 167 -8.00 -11.96 13.71
CA MET A 167 -7.47 -10.77 14.40
C MET A 167 -7.60 -10.83 15.93
N SER A 168 -8.65 -11.49 16.44
CA SER A 168 -8.84 -11.67 17.90
C SER A 168 -7.79 -12.57 18.55
N GLN A 169 -7.07 -13.37 17.76
CA GLN A 169 -6.07 -14.32 18.24
C GLN A 169 -4.63 -13.80 18.10
N TRP A 170 -4.45 -12.57 17.59
CA TRP A 170 -3.12 -12.03 17.31
C TRP A 170 -2.30 -11.74 18.57
N ASP A 171 -2.96 -11.51 19.70
CA ASP A 171 -2.31 -11.17 20.97
C ASP A 171 -2.17 -12.38 21.92
N GLU A 172 -2.61 -13.58 21.50
CA GLU A 172 -2.62 -14.79 22.36
C GLU A 172 -1.21 -15.36 22.64
N ASP A 173 -0.20 -15.02 21.83
CA ASP A 173 1.17 -15.52 21.95
C ASP A 173 2.15 -14.52 22.63
N GLU A 174 1.69 -13.36 23.13
CA GLU A 174 2.53 -12.37 23.83
C GLU A 174 2.62 -12.57 25.36
N SER A 175 2.24 -13.75 25.88
CA SER A 175 2.23 -14.06 27.32
C SER A 175 3.33 -15.03 27.78
#